data_AF-A0AAU8FSJ4-F1
#
_entry.id   AF-A0AAU8FSJ4-F1
#
_cell.length_a   1.000
_cell.length_b   1.000
_cell.length_c   1.000
_cell.angle_alpha   90.00
_cell.angle_beta   90.00
_cell.angle_gamma   90.00
#
_symmetry.space_group_name_H-M   'P 1'
#
loop_
_entity.id
_entity.type
_entity.pdbx_description
1 polymer ?
#
loop_
_entity_poly.entity_id
_entity_poly.type
_entity_poly.pdbx_seq_one_letter_code
_entity_poly.pdbx_strand_id
1 'polypeptide(L)'
;MEERGGEEHIVTKILLLPFRAIGLVVAALGRLLKGLGPIVRVLIGAFLIGTAALGLLGLVIAGGVALGLTSAGVFDDLPLPVLIYQELPEILIFSGILVAAIPLVTFLLLGLTLVSNKRIVGGSVWLTLLGLWIVGVIGATVGGVSYQRNFAKRGEVTETSYYAVPRGTLTLDYNYIYDEENIDVDVRLAGISAGDSIKLEKTLQARGRSREDAEKNAKNIHYNPQLRDSVFVFTEGPVLSGRTRFRDQHIDLTLHIPYDKPFAMKRDFYHQLNNWESNQQNIKRYDLSNADDITWNKLIWVMRRDSGLVCTNIPLKYIRSESGDDNNDGYSFEYNDNSDLELGERGSYSKQFPVSDFRKVDIGGAYSIIIRQGAEYNVTADSDNQENIDDIKVVVEDGVLRVKRARDINLFDHQEWQRVGIVITMPTIENLSLSGANKTLVTEFKDLQKLNVEVSGASKSELNVFTDQLTVNISGASKATLRGSARSAKLDAHGACKLTATEMTIENADVNASGASKVELSHVPNLTRHASGASKINMQ
;
A
#
# COMPACT_ATOMS: atom_id res chain seq x y z
N MET A 1 29.11 92.19 7.79
CA MET A 1 29.76 92.89 6.68
C MET A 1 28.67 93.35 5.74
N GLU A 2 28.36 94.65 5.76
CA GLU A 2 27.51 95.30 4.76
C GLU A 2 28.26 95.28 3.42
N GLU A 3 27.84 94.43 2.49
CA GLU A 3 28.27 94.52 1.10
C GLU A 3 27.22 95.28 0.27
N ARG A 4 27.58 96.54 0.04
CA ARG A 4 27.35 97.38 -1.14
C ARG A 4 26.48 96.75 -2.24
N GLY A 5 25.34 97.39 -2.50
CA GLY A 5 24.55 97.20 -3.72
C GLY A 5 25.32 97.67 -4.95
N GLY A 6 26.07 96.74 -5.57
CA GLY A 6 26.43 96.82 -6.98
C GLY A 6 25.31 96.23 -7.82
N GLU A 7 24.85 96.95 -8.84
CA GLU A 7 23.89 96.41 -9.81
C GLU A 7 24.46 95.13 -10.46
N GLU A 8 23.81 93.98 -10.22
CA GLU A 8 24.18 92.73 -10.87
C GLU A 8 24.13 92.89 -12.41
N HIS A 9 25.23 92.57 -13.09
CA HIS A 9 25.33 92.60 -14.54
C HIS A 9 24.22 91.76 -15.19
N ILE A 10 23.55 92.28 -16.24
CA ILE A 10 22.36 91.67 -16.86
C ILE A 10 22.59 90.20 -17.25
N VAL A 11 23.79 89.87 -17.72
CA VAL A 11 24.19 88.51 -18.08
C VAL A 11 24.14 87.55 -16.87
N THR A 12 24.61 87.98 -15.70
CA THR A 12 24.57 87.19 -14.45
C THR A 12 23.14 86.95 -13.96
N LYS A 13 22.26 87.96 -14.12
CA LYS A 13 20.82 87.82 -13.84
C LYS A 13 20.14 86.80 -14.74
N ILE A 14 20.46 86.78 -16.03
CA ILE A 14 19.89 85.83 -17.00
C ILE A 14 20.45 84.41 -16.76
N LEU A 15 21.74 84.28 -16.48
CA LEU A 15 22.42 82.99 -16.34
C LEU A 15 22.05 82.27 -15.02
N LEU A 16 21.77 83.02 -13.94
CA LEU A 16 21.32 82.48 -12.65
C LEU A 16 19.80 82.34 -12.52
N LEU A 17 19.02 82.86 -13.48
CA LEU A 17 17.56 82.78 -13.48
C LEU A 17 17.00 81.34 -13.32
N PRO A 18 17.48 80.31 -14.06
CA PRO A 18 16.97 78.95 -13.89
C PRO A 18 17.30 78.36 -12.51
N PHE A 19 18.47 78.66 -11.94
CA PHE A 19 18.84 78.21 -10.59
C PHE A 19 18.02 78.90 -9.50
N ARG A 20 17.72 80.21 -9.66
CA ARG A 20 16.82 80.96 -8.77
C ARG A 20 15.39 80.43 -8.85
N ALA A 21 14.90 80.10 -10.05
CA ALA A 21 13.59 79.48 -10.26
C ALA A 21 13.50 78.10 -9.57
N ILE A 22 14.51 77.25 -9.72
CA ILE A 22 14.61 75.97 -9.02
C ILE A 22 14.66 76.17 -7.51
N GLY A 23 15.46 77.12 -7.01
CA GLY A 23 15.53 77.45 -5.58
C GLY A 23 14.18 77.92 -5.02
N LEU A 24 13.40 78.66 -5.80
CA LEU A 24 12.04 79.11 -5.44
C LEU A 24 11.05 77.95 -5.40
N VAL A 25 11.11 77.04 -6.39
CA VAL A 25 10.27 75.83 -6.42
C VAL A 25 10.62 74.91 -5.24
N VAL A 26 11.90 74.67 -4.98
CA VAL A 26 12.37 73.85 -3.84
C VAL A 26 11.98 74.50 -2.50
N ALA A 27 12.10 75.81 -2.37
CA ALA A 27 11.66 76.53 -1.17
C ALA A 27 10.14 76.50 -0.98
N ALA A 28 9.37 76.61 -2.06
CA ALA A 28 7.91 76.49 -2.05
C ALA A 28 7.48 75.06 -1.68
N LEU A 29 8.12 74.05 -2.25
CA LEU A 29 7.92 72.64 -1.91
C LEU A 29 8.28 72.37 -0.44
N GLY A 30 9.38 72.94 0.05
CA GLY A 30 9.79 72.86 1.45
C GLY A 30 8.81 73.52 2.41
N ARG A 31 8.18 74.65 2.01
CA ARG A 31 7.11 75.30 2.80
C ARG A 31 5.82 74.47 2.79
N LEU A 32 5.47 73.87 1.65
CA LEU A 32 4.33 72.96 1.52
C LEU A 32 4.50 71.69 2.37
N LEU A 33 5.67 71.05 2.30
CA LEU A 33 6.03 69.86 3.08
C LEU A 33 6.12 70.14 4.58
N LYS A 34 6.56 71.34 5.00
CA LYS A 34 6.54 71.75 6.42
C LYS A 34 5.12 71.77 7.01
N GLY A 35 4.10 72.09 6.21
CA GLY A 35 2.69 72.02 6.63
C GLY A 35 2.16 70.59 6.74
N LEU A 36 2.70 69.65 5.95
CA LEU A 36 2.31 68.24 5.95
C LEU A 36 2.93 67.44 7.10
N GLY A 37 4.09 67.85 7.63
CA GLY A 37 4.79 67.16 8.72
C GLY A 37 3.91 66.85 9.95
N PRO A 38 3.18 67.82 10.52
CA PRO A 38 2.26 67.58 11.64
C PRO A 38 1.13 66.59 11.30
N ILE A 39 0.60 66.65 10.08
CA ILE A 39 -0.48 65.77 9.61
C ILE A 39 0.02 64.33 9.51
N VAL A 40 1.16 64.12 8.84
CA VAL A 40 1.82 62.81 8.72
C VAL A 40 2.16 62.23 10.09
N ARG A 41 2.68 63.05 11.01
CA ARG A 41 2.98 62.62 12.39
C ARG A 41 1.75 62.09 13.12
N VAL A 42 0.63 62.80 13.04
CA VAL A 42 -0.63 62.40 13.67
C VAL A 42 -1.17 61.12 13.04
N LEU A 43 -1.10 60.98 11.71
CA LEU A 43 -1.52 59.76 11.00
C LEU A 43 -0.70 58.53 11.40
N ILE A 44 0.64 58.65 11.44
CA ILE A 44 1.53 57.58 11.91
C ILE A 44 1.22 57.24 13.37
N GLY A 45 1.03 58.26 14.21
CA GLY A 45 0.72 58.06 15.62
C GLY A 45 -0.62 57.35 15.84
N ALA A 46 -1.67 57.73 15.11
CA ALA A 46 -2.98 57.08 15.13
C ALA A 46 -2.90 55.63 14.63
N PHE A 47 -2.12 55.36 13.58
CA PHE A 47 -1.89 54.02 13.06
C PHE A 47 -1.18 53.11 14.08
N LEU A 48 -0.13 53.61 14.74
CA LEU A 48 0.56 52.87 15.80
C LEU A 48 -0.37 52.57 16.98
N ILE A 49 -1.19 53.54 17.41
CA ILE A 49 -2.19 53.34 18.47
C ILE A 49 -3.19 52.27 18.06
N GLY A 50 -3.77 52.36 16.87
CA GLY A 50 -4.75 51.38 16.37
C GLY A 50 -4.18 49.97 16.32
N THR A 51 -2.97 49.83 15.78
CA THR A 51 -2.27 48.54 15.68
C THR A 51 -1.95 47.97 17.07
N ALA A 52 -1.44 48.81 17.98
CA ALA A 52 -1.15 48.40 19.35
C ALA A 52 -2.40 48.00 20.13
N ALA A 53 -3.50 48.76 20.01
CA ALA A 53 -4.75 48.47 20.70
C ALA A 53 -5.37 47.14 20.22
N LEU A 54 -5.44 46.94 18.90
CA LEU A 54 -5.94 45.69 18.32
C LEU A 54 -5.03 44.50 18.66
N GLY A 55 -3.70 44.69 18.60
CA GLY A 55 -2.75 43.64 18.96
C GLY A 55 -2.80 43.26 20.44
N LEU A 56 -2.91 44.24 21.34
CA LEU A 56 -3.05 43.98 22.78
C LEU A 56 -4.37 43.29 23.11
N LEU A 57 -5.46 43.69 22.46
CA LEU A 57 -6.75 42.99 22.57
C LEU A 57 -6.62 41.54 22.10
N GLY A 58 -5.99 41.31 20.94
CA GLY A 58 -5.72 39.98 20.41
C GLY A 58 -4.88 39.12 21.36
N LEU A 59 -3.85 39.69 22.00
CA LEU A 59 -3.03 38.98 22.98
C LEU A 59 -3.80 38.61 24.26
N VAL A 60 -4.70 39.46 24.73
CA VAL A 60 -5.55 39.14 25.90
C VAL A 60 -6.49 37.98 25.57
N ILE A 61 -7.10 38.00 24.39
CA ILE A 61 -7.97 36.90 23.93
C ILE A 61 -7.15 35.60 23.79
N ALA A 62 -6.02 35.65 23.08
CA ALA A 62 -5.16 34.49 22.88
C ALA A 62 -4.61 33.93 24.20
N GLY A 63 -4.21 34.80 25.14
CA GLY A 63 -3.77 34.40 26.47
C GLY A 63 -4.88 33.76 27.30
N GLY A 64 -6.11 34.30 27.22
CA GLY A 64 -7.28 33.71 27.88
C GLY A 64 -7.62 32.31 27.35
N VAL A 65 -7.53 32.10 26.04
CA VAL A 65 -7.69 30.78 25.41
C VAL A 65 -6.56 29.82 25.84
N ALA A 66 -5.30 30.27 25.78
CA ALA A 66 -4.14 29.44 26.15
C ALA A 66 -4.15 29.02 27.62
N LEU A 67 -4.73 29.84 28.52
CA LEU A 67 -4.90 29.51 29.94
C LEU A 67 -6.20 28.72 30.22
N GLY A 68 -7.00 28.40 29.19
CA GLY A 68 -8.26 27.68 29.35
C GLY A 68 -9.37 28.47 30.06
N LEU A 69 -9.29 29.80 30.12
CA LEU A 69 -10.29 30.66 30.77
C LEU A 69 -11.58 30.79 29.94
N THR A 70 -11.51 30.52 28.65
CA THR A 70 -12.65 30.52 27.73
C THR A 70 -12.46 29.43 26.67
N SER A 71 -13.54 28.75 26.28
CA SER A 71 -13.54 27.90 25.09
C SER A 71 -13.62 28.78 23.85
N ALA A 72 -12.98 28.33 22.78
CA ALA A 72 -12.67 29.15 21.63
C ALA A 72 -13.45 28.69 20.40
N GLY A 73 -14.78 28.58 20.47
CA GLY A 73 -15.61 28.13 19.33
C GLY A 73 -15.52 29.00 18.07
N VAL A 74 -14.86 30.16 18.15
CA VAL A 74 -14.54 31.05 17.01
C VAL A 74 -13.21 30.65 16.32
N PHE A 75 -12.43 29.77 16.94
CA PHE A 75 -11.09 29.35 16.52
C PHE A 75 -11.01 27.86 16.14
N ASP A 76 -12.13 27.14 16.15
CA ASP A 76 -12.22 25.70 15.84
C ASP A 76 -11.80 25.38 14.38
N ASP A 77 -11.99 26.31 13.44
CA ASP A 77 -11.67 26.13 12.00
C ASP A 77 -10.26 26.63 11.58
N LEU A 78 -9.36 26.96 12.52
CA LEU A 78 -8.02 27.46 12.17
C LEU A 78 -7.04 26.32 11.82
N PRO A 79 -6.23 26.45 10.73
CA PRO A 79 -5.43 25.36 10.17
C PRO A 79 -4.10 25.09 10.91
N LEU A 80 -4.06 25.18 12.24
CA LEU A 80 -2.92 24.84 13.09
C LEU A 80 -3.40 24.13 14.36
N PRO A 81 -2.68 23.14 14.92
CA PRO A 81 -3.12 22.44 16.11
C PRO A 81 -3.00 23.37 17.33
N VAL A 82 -4.08 24.09 17.64
CA VAL A 82 -4.23 24.93 18.84
C VAL A 82 -4.21 24.06 20.12
N LEU A 83 -4.37 22.75 20.00
CA LEU A 83 -4.23 21.75 21.06
C LEU A 83 -2.84 21.77 21.74
N ILE A 84 -1.79 22.22 21.05
CA ILE A 84 -0.45 22.36 21.67
C ILE A 84 -0.44 23.48 22.74
N TYR A 85 -1.32 24.49 22.64
CA TYR A 85 -1.37 25.59 23.60
C TYR A 85 -1.95 25.19 24.96
N GLN A 86 -2.86 24.20 25.00
CA GLN A 86 -3.43 23.71 26.26
C GLN A 86 -2.39 23.00 27.15
N GLU A 87 -1.31 22.51 26.55
CA GLU A 87 -0.24 21.78 27.23
C GLU A 87 1.00 22.66 27.53
N LEU A 88 0.98 23.94 27.15
CA LEU A 88 2.09 24.84 27.42
C LEU A 88 2.19 25.15 28.92
N PRO A 89 3.37 25.03 29.53
CA PRO A 89 3.62 25.55 30.86
C PRO A 89 3.22 27.02 30.97
N GLU A 90 2.54 27.40 32.06
CA GLU A 90 2.11 28.78 32.31
C GLU A 90 3.25 29.80 32.14
N ILE A 91 4.47 29.44 32.54
CA ILE A 91 5.65 30.28 32.39
C ILE A 91 5.94 30.64 30.92
N LEU A 92 5.70 29.72 29.97
CA LEU A 92 5.87 29.99 28.55
C LEU A 92 4.77 30.91 28.02
N ILE A 93 3.54 30.73 28.48
CA ILE A 93 2.41 31.58 28.12
C ILE A 93 2.66 33.02 28.59
N PHE A 94 2.98 33.22 29.87
CA PHE A 94 3.28 34.54 30.42
C PHE A 94 4.51 35.19 29.77
N SER A 95 5.56 34.42 29.53
CA SER A 95 6.76 34.92 28.86
C SER A 95 6.48 35.33 27.41
N GLY A 96 5.69 34.54 26.68
CA GLY A 96 5.25 34.87 25.32
C GLY A 96 4.40 36.13 25.28
N ILE A 97 3.46 36.29 26.23
CA ILE A 97 2.66 37.51 26.38
C ILE A 97 3.57 38.72 26.65
N LEU A 98 4.56 38.62 27.55
CA LEU A 98 5.48 39.73 27.81
C LEU A 98 6.29 40.11 26.56
N VAL A 99 6.84 39.12 25.85
CA VAL A 99 7.64 39.35 24.64
C VAL A 99 6.83 40.02 23.53
N ALA A 100 5.55 39.65 23.39
CA ALA A 100 4.66 40.20 22.36
C ALA A 100 3.99 41.52 22.78
N ALA A 101 3.53 41.64 24.03
CA ALA A 101 2.79 42.80 24.51
C ALA A 101 3.68 44.03 24.68
N ILE A 102 4.94 43.86 25.11
CA ILE A 102 5.80 45.02 25.39
C ILE A 102 6.08 45.84 24.11
N PRO A 103 6.46 45.26 22.95
CA PRO A 103 6.54 46.01 21.69
C PRO A 103 5.23 46.70 21.28
N LEU A 104 4.07 46.13 21.61
CA LEU A 104 2.79 46.80 21.33
C LEU A 104 2.56 47.97 22.28
N VAL A 105 2.89 47.82 23.56
CA VAL A 105 2.87 48.92 24.53
C VAL A 105 3.85 50.02 24.11
N THR A 106 5.04 49.68 23.59
CA THR A 106 5.97 50.69 23.08
C THR A 106 5.39 51.45 21.88
N PHE A 107 4.75 50.76 20.93
CA PHE A 107 4.06 51.41 19.81
C PHE A 107 2.89 52.29 20.27
N LEU A 108 2.11 51.85 21.27
CA LEU A 108 1.04 52.66 21.86
C LEU A 108 1.61 53.96 22.44
N LEU A 109 2.68 53.87 23.23
CA LEU A 109 3.31 55.02 23.88
C LEU A 109 3.99 55.95 22.87
N LEU A 110 4.64 55.41 21.83
CA LEU A 110 5.19 56.20 20.73
C LEU A 110 4.08 56.89 19.93
N GLY A 111 3.00 56.17 19.63
CA GLY A 111 1.85 56.71 18.90
C GLY A 111 1.19 57.87 19.67
N LEU A 112 0.96 57.70 20.97
CA LEU A 112 0.46 58.77 21.84
C LEU A 112 1.42 59.96 21.89
N THR A 113 2.73 59.71 21.95
CA THR A 113 3.76 60.77 21.94
C THR A 113 3.74 61.56 20.61
N LEU A 114 3.56 60.89 19.47
CA LEU A 114 3.46 61.50 18.15
C LEU A 114 2.18 62.32 17.96
N VAL A 115 1.03 61.80 18.42
CA VAL A 115 -0.27 62.50 18.34
C VAL A 115 -0.28 63.72 19.26
N SER A 116 0.17 63.58 20.50
CA SER A 116 0.18 64.66 21.50
C SER A 116 1.24 65.73 21.24
N ASN A 117 2.22 65.45 20.38
CA ASN A 117 3.39 66.29 20.14
C ASN A 117 4.14 66.68 21.43
N LYS A 118 4.07 65.82 22.45
CA LYS A 118 4.71 66.03 23.75
C LYS A 118 5.32 64.72 24.19
N ARG A 119 6.44 64.80 24.90
CA ARG A 119 7.05 63.62 25.52
C ARG A 119 6.15 63.13 26.65
N ILE A 120 5.39 62.07 26.38
CA ILE A 120 4.50 61.45 27.38
C ILE A 120 5.29 60.58 28.36
N VAL A 121 6.41 60.00 27.91
CA VAL A 121 7.11 58.92 28.62
C VAL A 121 8.56 59.29 28.94
N GLY A 122 8.94 59.12 30.21
CA GLY A 122 10.30 59.32 30.72
C GLY A 122 11.26 58.19 30.35
N GLY A 123 12.57 58.45 30.42
CA GLY A 123 13.61 57.44 30.11
C GLY A 123 13.52 56.18 30.98
N SER A 124 13.15 56.34 32.26
CA SER A 124 12.98 55.21 33.19
C SER A 124 11.90 54.23 32.75
N VAL A 125 10.80 54.71 32.15
CA VAL A 125 9.73 53.82 31.67
C VAL A 125 10.21 52.96 30.50
N TRP A 126 11.00 53.54 29.59
CA TRP A 126 11.63 52.78 28.49
C TRP A 126 12.58 51.71 29.01
N LEU A 127 13.38 52.02 30.04
CA LEU A 127 14.26 51.05 30.69
C LEU A 127 13.46 49.96 31.43
N THR A 128 12.34 50.30 32.08
CA THR A 128 11.48 49.28 32.71
C THR A 128 10.82 48.36 31.70
N LEU A 129 10.35 48.89 30.57
CA LEU A 129 9.79 48.08 29.48
C LEU A 129 10.85 47.17 28.88
N LEU A 130 12.06 47.69 28.64
CA LEU A 130 13.19 46.88 28.18
C LEU A 130 13.53 45.76 29.19
N GLY A 131 13.59 46.08 30.49
CA GLY A 131 13.83 45.10 31.54
C GLY A 131 12.78 43.99 31.59
N LEU A 132 11.49 44.36 31.54
CA LEU A 132 10.39 43.40 31.50
C LEU A 132 10.42 42.54 30.22
N TRP A 133 10.82 43.13 29.08
CA TRP A 133 10.94 42.39 27.83
C TRP A 133 12.09 41.38 27.89
N ILE A 134 13.24 41.77 28.46
CA ILE A 134 14.35 40.85 28.72
C ILE A 134 13.92 39.72 29.64
N VAL A 135 13.16 39.98 30.70
CA VAL A 135 12.59 38.94 31.58
C VAL A 135 11.69 37.99 30.79
N GLY A 136 10.83 38.52 29.92
CA GLY A 136 10.01 37.70 29.02
C GLY A 136 10.86 36.82 28.09
N VAL A 137 11.91 37.36 27.48
CA VAL A 137 12.81 36.60 26.60
C VAL A 137 13.55 35.50 27.37
N ILE A 138 14.04 35.79 28.57
CA ILE A 138 14.71 34.81 29.43
C ILE A 138 13.72 33.70 29.83
N GLY A 139 12.52 34.07 30.26
CA GLY A 139 11.46 33.14 30.64
C GLY A 139 11.04 32.24 29.46
N ALA A 140 10.91 32.81 28.26
CA ALA A 140 10.61 32.07 27.04
C ALA A 140 11.74 31.10 26.67
N THR A 141 12.99 31.53 26.81
CA THR A 141 14.17 30.69 26.53
C THR A 141 14.28 29.53 27.52
N VAL A 142 14.23 29.81 28.82
CA VAL A 142 14.34 28.79 29.88
C VAL A 142 13.13 27.85 29.86
N GLY A 143 11.92 28.42 29.76
CA GLY A 143 10.69 27.65 29.65
C GLY A 143 10.69 26.78 28.39
N GLY A 144 11.15 27.31 27.27
CA GLY A 144 11.19 26.62 25.98
C GLY A 144 12.15 25.44 26.02
N VAL A 145 13.38 25.65 26.49
CA VAL A 145 14.38 24.58 26.67
C VAL A 145 13.88 23.52 27.67
N SER A 146 13.26 23.94 28.78
CA SER A 146 12.70 23.01 29.76
C SER A 146 11.54 22.19 29.20
N TYR A 147 10.66 22.80 28.42
CA TYR A 147 9.53 22.13 27.78
C TYR A 147 10.02 21.16 26.71
N GLN A 148 10.94 21.59 25.84
CA GLN A 148 11.55 20.74 24.82
C GLN A 148 12.24 19.51 25.44
N ARG A 149 12.82 19.65 26.64
CA ARG A 149 13.45 18.53 27.34
C ARG A 149 12.47 17.41 27.69
N ASN A 150 11.17 17.67 27.82
CA ASN A 150 10.16 16.63 28.01
C ASN A 150 10.05 15.67 26.80
N PHE A 151 10.62 16.04 25.66
CA PHE A 151 10.63 15.27 24.42
C PHE A 151 12.05 14.81 24.02
N ALA A 152 13.01 14.85 24.95
CA ALA A 152 14.43 14.64 24.65
C ALA A 152 14.82 13.17 24.42
N LYS A 153 14.13 12.22 25.06
CA LYS A 153 14.40 10.78 24.96
C LYS A 153 13.10 10.03 24.66
N ARG A 154 13.22 8.94 23.90
CA ARG A 154 12.15 7.96 23.66
C ARG A 154 12.31 6.79 24.63
N GLY A 155 11.20 6.26 25.10
CA GLY A 155 11.11 5.06 25.92
C GLY A 155 10.01 4.17 25.38
N GLU A 156 10.20 2.87 25.54
CA GLU A 156 9.34 1.84 24.95
C GLU A 156 9.10 0.74 25.97
N VAL A 157 7.88 0.20 25.97
CA VAL A 157 7.46 -0.86 26.87
C VAL A 157 6.71 -1.90 26.04
N THR A 158 7.23 -3.11 26.02
CA THR A 158 6.61 -4.22 25.29
C THR A 158 5.86 -5.14 26.25
N GLU A 159 4.60 -5.38 25.95
CA GLU A 159 3.72 -6.32 26.63
C GLU A 159 3.31 -7.43 25.66
N THR A 160 3.31 -8.67 26.12
CA THR A 160 2.89 -9.83 25.31
C THR A 160 1.70 -10.52 25.94
N SER A 161 0.68 -10.79 25.14
CA SER A 161 -0.50 -11.57 25.53
C SER A 161 -0.70 -12.76 24.60
N TYR A 162 -1.22 -13.86 25.13
CA TYR A 162 -1.53 -15.08 24.37
C TYR A 162 -3.02 -15.37 24.42
N TYR A 163 -3.59 -15.74 23.29
CA TYR A 163 -4.99 -16.10 23.13
C TYR A 163 -5.09 -17.48 22.49
N ALA A 164 -6.06 -18.29 22.93
CA ALA A 164 -6.34 -19.56 22.27
C ALA A 164 -6.92 -19.30 20.87
N VAL A 165 -6.54 -20.11 19.89
CA VAL A 165 -7.17 -20.07 18.57
C VAL A 165 -8.65 -20.47 18.70
N PRO A 166 -9.62 -19.64 18.26
CA PRO A 166 -11.04 -19.96 18.33
C PRO A 166 -11.39 -21.23 17.55
N ARG A 167 -12.48 -21.92 17.94
CA ARG A 167 -13.00 -23.07 17.18
C ARG A 167 -13.60 -22.67 15.82
N GLY A 168 -14.24 -21.50 15.76
CA GLY A 168 -14.72 -20.91 14.51
C GLY A 168 -13.60 -20.15 13.79
N THR A 169 -13.89 -19.68 12.58
CA THR A 169 -12.95 -18.84 11.81
C THR A 169 -12.61 -17.58 12.58
N LEU A 170 -11.34 -17.40 12.96
CA LEU A 170 -10.84 -16.16 13.54
C LEU A 170 -11.18 -15.01 12.58
N THR A 171 -11.86 -13.98 13.08
CA THR A 171 -12.21 -12.79 12.31
C THR A 171 -11.56 -11.58 12.95
N LEU A 172 -10.78 -10.82 12.18
CA LEU A 172 -10.16 -9.59 12.65
C LEU A 172 -11.06 -8.41 12.32
N ASP A 173 -11.27 -7.56 13.31
CA ASP A 173 -12.16 -6.40 13.21
C ASP A 173 -11.49 -5.16 13.79
N TYR A 174 -11.83 -3.99 13.27
CA TYR A 174 -11.32 -2.71 13.75
C TYR A 174 -12.50 -1.76 13.90
N ASN A 175 -12.70 -1.22 15.09
CA ASN A 175 -13.79 -0.30 15.37
C ASN A 175 -13.25 1.14 15.42
N TYR A 176 -13.65 1.94 14.43
CA TYR A 176 -13.37 3.37 14.38
C TYR A 176 -14.24 4.11 15.41
N ILE A 177 -13.61 4.97 16.21
CA ILE A 177 -14.25 5.86 17.18
C ILE A 177 -13.87 7.25 16.73
N TYR A 178 -14.72 7.91 15.93
CA TYR A 178 -14.45 9.23 15.34
C TYR A 178 -14.09 10.30 16.40
N ASP A 179 -12.82 10.38 16.77
CA ASP A 179 -12.26 11.35 17.69
C ASP A 179 -10.84 11.70 17.25
N GLU A 180 -10.61 12.98 16.94
CA GLU A 180 -9.33 13.49 16.43
C GLU A 180 -8.24 13.55 17.51
N GLU A 181 -8.59 13.34 18.79
CA GLU A 181 -7.66 13.41 19.92
C GLU A 181 -7.05 12.04 20.33
N ASN A 182 -7.33 10.98 19.56
CA ASN A 182 -6.87 9.63 19.87
C ASN A 182 -5.35 9.46 19.70
N ILE A 183 -4.74 8.68 20.59
CA ILE A 183 -3.36 8.20 20.38
C ILE A 183 -3.33 7.33 19.12
N ASP A 184 -2.31 7.51 18.30
CA ASP A 184 -2.14 6.74 17.08
C ASP A 184 -1.86 5.25 17.36
N VAL A 185 -2.50 4.37 16.60
CA VAL A 185 -2.44 2.91 16.75
C VAL A 185 -2.08 2.25 15.43
N ASP A 186 -0.86 1.72 15.37
CA ASP A 186 -0.39 0.92 14.26
C ASP A 186 -0.67 -0.56 14.50
N VAL A 187 -1.35 -1.22 13.56
CA VAL A 187 -1.62 -2.66 13.60
C VAL A 187 -0.82 -3.38 12.51
N ARG A 188 -0.09 -4.43 12.89
CA ARG A 188 0.67 -5.30 11.99
C ARG A 188 0.30 -6.77 12.22
N LEU A 189 0.47 -7.58 11.18
CA LEU A 189 0.27 -9.03 11.25
C LEU A 189 1.60 -9.76 11.06
N ALA A 190 1.84 -10.79 11.86
CA ALA A 190 3.00 -11.66 11.72
C ALA A 190 2.58 -13.13 11.76
N GLY A 191 3.41 -14.01 11.18
CA GLY A 191 3.22 -15.44 11.32
C GLY A 191 3.90 -15.99 12.59
N ILE A 192 3.38 -17.07 13.16
CA ILE A 192 4.04 -17.81 14.25
C ILE A 192 3.92 -19.32 14.06
N SER A 193 4.94 -20.06 14.47
CA SER A 193 4.94 -21.54 14.43
C SER A 193 4.11 -22.19 15.55
N ALA A 194 3.49 -21.41 16.43
CA ALA A 194 2.70 -21.91 17.55
C ALA A 194 1.28 -22.28 17.07
N GLY A 195 1.02 -23.58 16.87
CA GLY A 195 -0.19 -24.05 16.17
C GLY A 195 -1.53 -23.71 16.83
N ASP A 196 -1.55 -23.49 18.15
CA ASP A 196 -2.78 -23.39 18.95
C ASP A 196 -2.94 -22.06 19.71
N SER A 197 -2.00 -21.13 19.54
CA SER A 197 -2.03 -19.83 20.22
C SER A 197 -1.76 -18.66 19.28
N ILE A 198 -2.59 -17.64 19.39
CA ILE A 198 -2.37 -16.32 18.80
C ILE A 198 -1.57 -15.50 19.83
N LYS A 199 -0.50 -14.83 19.40
CA LYS A 199 0.29 -13.94 20.27
C LYS A 199 0.03 -12.49 19.85
N LEU A 200 -0.32 -11.63 20.79
CA LEU A 200 -0.37 -10.18 20.60
C LEU A 200 0.86 -9.58 21.29
N GLU A 201 1.74 -8.95 20.51
CA GLU A 201 2.82 -8.11 21.01
C GLU A 201 2.40 -6.65 20.91
N LYS A 202 2.42 -5.94 22.04
CA LYS A 202 2.03 -4.54 22.16
C LYS A 202 3.24 -3.74 22.61
N THR A 203 3.70 -2.81 21.78
CA THR A 203 4.82 -1.92 22.09
C THR A 203 4.28 -0.51 22.27
N LEU A 204 4.28 -0.06 23.53
CA LEU A 204 3.84 1.25 23.95
C LEU A 204 5.03 2.19 23.95
N GLN A 205 4.89 3.36 23.34
CA GLN A 205 5.98 4.31 23.19
C GLN A 205 5.57 5.69 23.69
N ALA A 206 6.50 6.40 24.29
CA ALA A 206 6.34 7.80 24.66
C ALA A 206 7.71 8.48 24.75
N ARG A 207 7.70 9.81 24.84
CA ARG A 207 8.88 10.61 25.16
C ARG A 207 8.92 11.08 26.61
N GLY A 208 10.12 11.44 27.04
CA GLY A 208 10.39 11.93 28.39
C GLY A 208 11.72 12.66 28.50
N ARG A 209 11.98 13.19 29.71
CA ARG A 209 13.22 13.90 30.04
C ARG A 209 14.42 12.97 30.17
N SER A 210 14.16 11.71 30.51
CA SER A 210 15.09 10.60 30.57
C SER A 210 14.42 9.36 29.97
N ARG A 211 15.20 8.30 29.75
CA ARG A 211 14.64 7.01 29.28
C ARG A 211 13.65 6.42 30.29
N GLU A 212 13.97 6.49 31.58
CA GLU A 212 13.09 6.00 32.66
C GLU A 212 11.76 6.77 32.73
N ASP A 213 11.82 8.10 32.60
CA ASP A 213 10.63 8.96 32.53
C ASP A 213 9.78 8.64 31.30
N ALA A 214 10.43 8.42 30.15
CA ALA A 214 9.76 8.05 28.91
C ALA A 214 9.08 6.67 29.00
N GLU A 215 9.75 5.67 29.59
CA GLU A 215 9.18 4.33 29.84
C GLU A 215 8.00 4.40 30.83
N LYS A 216 8.08 5.26 31.86
CA LYS A 216 6.96 5.50 32.77
C LYS A 216 5.76 6.12 32.04
N ASN A 217 6.00 7.09 31.17
CA ASN A 217 4.94 7.69 30.34
C ASN A 217 4.31 6.64 29.40
N ALA A 218 5.12 5.77 28.80
CA ALA A 218 4.64 4.67 27.96
C ALA A 218 3.79 3.66 28.73
N LYS A 219 4.16 3.29 29.97
CA LYS A 219 3.37 2.39 30.85
C LYS A 219 1.99 2.93 31.20
N ASN A 220 1.80 4.25 31.17
CA ASN A 220 0.51 4.86 31.48
C ASN A 220 -0.48 4.79 30.30
N ILE A 221 -0.03 4.30 29.14
CA ILE A 221 -0.91 4.09 27.98
C ILE A 221 -1.70 2.79 28.22
N HIS A 222 -3.02 2.90 28.27
CA HIS A 222 -3.91 1.77 28.48
C HIS A 222 -4.64 1.42 27.18
N TYR A 223 -4.28 0.29 26.58
CA TYR A 223 -4.90 -0.20 25.35
C TYR A 223 -4.97 -1.74 25.36
N ASN A 224 -6.19 -2.28 25.30
CA ASN A 224 -6.46 -3.71 25.47
C ASN A 224 -7.51 -4.20 24.45
N PRO A 225 -7.07 -4.73 23.30
CA PRO A 225 -7.93 -5.42 22.34
C PRO A 225 -8.70 -6.58 22.97
N GLN A 226 -9.85 -6.93 22.39
CA GLN A 226 -10.75 -7.93 22.95
C GLN A 226 -10.97 -9.06 21.94
N LEU A 227 -10.74 -10.32 22.37
CA LEU A 227 -11.20 -11.50 21.64
C LEU A 227 -12.52 -11.97 22.24
N ARG A 228 -13.62 -11.83 21.47
CA ARG A 228 -14.95 -12.31 21.86
C ARG A 228 -15.41 -13.35 20.86
N ASP A 229 -15.71 -14.56 21.35
CA ASP A 229 -16.03 -15.74 20.54
C ASP A 229 -14.93 -16.08 19.51
N SER A 230 -15.11 -15.66 18.27
CA SER A 230 -14.15 -15.82 17.17
C SER A 230 -13.70 -14.48 16.58
N VAL A 231 -14.13 -13.35 17.14
CA VAL A 231 -13.82 -12.01 16.62
C VAL A 231 -12.80 -11.32 17.50
N PHE A 232 -11.65 -10.99 16.93
CA PHE A 232 -10.59 -10.21 17.56
C PHE A 232 -10.79 -8.74 17.18
N VAL A 233 -11.27 -7.95 18.14
CA VAL A 233 -11.66 -6.55 17.93
C VAL A 233 -10.55 -5.63 18.42
N PHE A 234 -10.04 -4.84 17.48
CA PHE A 234 -9.18 -3.69 17.73
C PHE A 234 -10.04 -2.42 17.74
N THR A 235 -9.57 -1.39 18.44
CA THR A 235 -10.20 -0.08 18.48
C THR A 235 -9.19 0.99 18.12
N GLU A 236 -9.66 2.19 17.81
CA GLU A 236 -8.80 3.37 17.87
C GLU A 236 -8.15 3.53 19.25
N GLY A 237 -7.05 4.28 19.26
CA GLY A 237 -6.29 4.51 20.49
C GLY A 237 -7.08 5.30 21.51
N PRO A 238 -6.68 5.24 22.79
CA PRO A 238 -7.39 5.97 23.82
C PRO A 238 -7.16 7.47 23.66
N VAL A 239 -8.19 8.27 23.90
CA VAL A 239 -8.04 9.71 24.13
C VAL A 239 -7.12 9.93 25.33
N LEU A 240 -6.22 10.89 25.23
CA LEU A 240 -5.43 11.35 26.37
C LEU A 240 -6.37 11.97 27.41
N SER A 241 -6.72 11.21 28.45
CA SER A 241 -7.50 11.75 29.57
C SER A 241 -6.79 12.97 30.18
N GLY A 242 -7.51 13.98 30.67
CA GLY A 242 -6.92 15.27 31.14
C GLY A 242 -5.86 15.21 32.27
N ARG A 243 -5.48 14.02 32.75
CA ARG A 243 -4.32 13.81 33.63
C ARG A 243 -3.06 13.30 32.90
N THR A 244 -3.22 12.72 31.71
CA THR A 244 -2.17 12.15 30.88
C THR A 244 -1.78 13.17 29.81
N ARG A 245 -0.59 13.73 29.94
CA ARG A 245 -0.12 14.78 29.04
C ARG A 245 0.39 14.22 27.73
N PHE A 246 0.27 14.97 26.64
CA PHE A 246 0.88 14.61 25.36
C PHE A 246 2.41 14.53 25.47
N ARG A 247 2.97 13.41 25.04
CA ARG A 247 4.39 13.06 25.08
C ARG A 247 4.79 12.28 23.83
N ASP A 248 4.19 12.59 22.67
CA ASP A 248 4.46 11.85 21.42
C ASP A 248 4.21 10.35 21.63
N GLN A 249 3.06 10.03 22.23
CA GLN A 249 2.65 8.66 22.49
C GLN A 249 2.23 7.96 21.20
N HIS A 250 2.61 6.69 21.08
CA HIS A 250 2.23 5.85 19.95
C HIS A 250 2.11 4.39 20.42
N ILE A 251 1.20 3.63 19.79
CA ILE A 251 0.92 2.23 20.11
C ILE A 251 1.19 1.39 18.86
N ASP A 252 2.25 0.58 18.91
CA ASP A 252 2.54 -0.44 17.89
C ASP A 252 1.97 -1.79 18.34
N LEU A 253 1.16 -2.43 17.51
CA LEU A 253 0.57 -3.76 17.75
C LEU A 253 1.04 -4.74 16.68
N THR A 254 1.54 -5.90 17.09
CA THR A 254 1.83 -7.01 16.17
C THR A 254 1.02 -8.24 16.60
N LEU A 255 0.05 -8.61 15.78
CA LEU A 255 -0.74 -9.82 15.97
C LEU A 255 -0.09 -10.99 15.22
N HIS A 256 0.45 -11.94 15.97
CA HIS A 256 1.04 -13.16 15.46
C HIS A 256 -0.02 -14.25 15.29
N ILE A 257 -0.33 -14.56 14.04
CA ILE A 257 -1.30 -15.60 13.64
C ILE A 257 -0.54 -16.87 13.28
N PRO A 258 -0.99 -18.06 13.73
CA PRO A 258 -0.34 -19.30 13.36
C PRO A 258 -0.31 -19.52 11.85
N TYR A 259 0.83 -20.00 11.32
CA TYR A 259 0.96 -20.29 9.90
C TYR A 259 -0.09 -21.31 9.44
N ASP A 260 -0.55 -21.16 8.20
CA ASP A 260 -1.48 -22.06 7.52
C ASP A 260 -2.87 -22.19 8.18
N LYS A 261 -3.18 -21.37 9.20
CA LYS A 261 -4.52 -21.26 9.77
C LYS A 261 -5.34 -20.20 9.03
N PRO A 262 -6.53 -20.53 8.51
CA PRO A 262 -7.39 -19.57 7.86
C PRO A 262 -8.02 -18.60 8.87
N PHE A 263 -8.11 -17.33 8.48
CA PHE A 263 -8.83 -16.28 9.21
C PHE A 263 -9.52 -15.34 8.22
N ALA A 264 -10.48 -14.56 8.71
CA ALA A 264 -11.19 -13.53 7.96
C ALA A 264 -10.79 -12.13 8.47
N MET A 265 -10.95 -11.12 7.63
CA MET A 265 -10.80 -9.71 8.01
C MET A 265 -12.04 -8.94 7.59
N LYS A 266 -12.57 -8.10 8.49
CA LYS A 266 -13.58 -7.12 8.11
C LYS A 266 -12.96 -5.97 7.31
N ARG A 267 -13.81 -5.22 6.62
CA ARG A 267 -13.45 -4.05 5.81
C ARG A 267 -12.56 -3.07 6.56
N ASP A 268 -13.00 -2.68 7.75
CA ASP A 268 -12.33 -1.65 8.56
C ASP A 268 -10.93 -2.09 8.98
N PHE A 269 -10.78 -3.35 9.39
CA PHE A 269 -9.47 -3.91 9.71
C PHE A 269 -8.53 -3.96 8.51
N TYR A 270 -9.04 -4.34 7.33
CA TYR A 270 -8.23 -4.35 6.10
C TYR A 270 -7.74 -2.95 5.72
N HIS A 271 -8.60 -1.93 5.80
CA HIS A 271 -8.20 -0.56 5.48
C HIS A 271 -7.20 -0.02 6.50
N GLN A 272 -7.36 -0.30 7.80
CA GLN A 272 -6.35 0.02 8.80
C GLN A 272 -4.99 -0.60 8.47
N LEU A 273 -4.99 -1.85 8.02
CA LEU A 273 -3.75 -2.57 7.66
C LEU A 273 -3.13 -2.07 6.33
N ASN A 274 -3.94 -1.54 5.40
CA ASN A 274 -3.52 -1.13 4.06
C ASN A 274 -3.23 0.39 3.91
N ASN A 275 -3.63 1.23 4.87
CA ASN A 275 -3.45 2.69 4.80
C ASN A 275 -2.01 3.16 5.06
N TRP A 276 -1.19 2.38 5.75
CA TRP A 276 0.17 2.77 6.12
C TRP A 276 1.21 2.30 5.09
N GLU A 277 2.45 2.78 5.17
CA GLU A 277 3.63 2.19 4.53
C GLU A 277 3.90 0.77 5.08
N SER A 278 2.94 -0.14 4.87
CA SER A 278 2.93 -1.41 5.56
C SER A 278 4.01 -2.31 4.97
N ASN A 279 4.84 -2.84 5.87
CA ASN A 279 5.82 -3.88 5.58
C ASN A 279 5.17 -5.26 5.39
N GLN A 280 3.83 -5.32 5.29
CA GLN A 280 3.12 -6.58 5.14
C GLN A 280 3.30 -7.07 3.71
N GLN A 281 4.21 -8.04 3.55
CA GLN A 281 4.46 -8.69 2.27
C GLN A 281 3.12 -9.14 1.65
N ASN A 282 2.89 -8.73 0.40
CA ASN A 282 1.74 -9.05 -0.42
C ASN A 282 0.39 -8.41 -0.08
N ILE A 283 0.24 -7.55 0.95
CA ILE A 283 -1.07 -6.88 1.14
C ILE A 283 -1.38 -5.88 0.02
N LYS A 284 -0.36 -5.14 -0.43
CA LYS A 284 -0.48 -4.14 -1.51
C LYS A 284 -0.80 -4.76 -2.87
N ARG A 285 -0.65 -6.09 -3.00
CA ARG A 285 -1.08 -6.85 -4.18
C ARG A 285 -2.61 -6.87 -4.28
N TYR A 286 -3.33 -6.69 -3.18
CA TYR A 286 -4.78 -6.69 -3.19
C TYR A 286 -5.28 -5.24 -3.25
N ASP A 287 -6.05 -4.89 -4.28
CA ASP A 287 -6.71 -3.59 -4.38
C ASP A 287 -8.19 -3.74 -4.02
N LEU A 288 -8.52 -3.64 -2.75
CA LEU A 288 -9.91 -3.70 -2.28
C LEU A 288 -10.48 -2.31 -1.97
N SER A 289 -9.89 -1.25 -2.53
CA SER A 289 -10.31 0.14 -2.25
C SER A 289 -11.77 0.39 -2.62
N ASN A 290 -12.25 -0.21 -3.73
CA ASN A 290 -13.61 -0.06 -4.26
C ASN A 290 -14.32 -1.43 -4.43
N ALA A 291 -14.14 -2.33 -3.46
CA ALA A 291 -14.68 -3.70 -3.51
C ALA A 291 -16.13 -3.81 -2.96
N ASP A 292 -17.08 -3.14 -3.61
CA ASP A 292 -18.49 -3.10 -3.15
C ASP A 292 -19.26 -4.42 -3.37
N ASP A 293 -18.82 -5.27 -4.30
CA ASP A 293 -19.43 -6.57 -4.57
C ASP A 293 -18.87 -7.71 -3.71
N ILE A 294 -17.86 -7.44 -2.88
CA ILE A 294 -17.28 -8.44 -1.98
C ILE A 294 -18.01 -8.47 -0.65
N THR A 295 -18.38 -9.68 -0.22
CA THR A 295 -18.73 -9.94 1.17
C THR A 295 -17.46 -10.14 2.01
N TRP A 296 -16.99 -9.10 2.70
CA TRP A 296 -15.73 -9.11 3.47
C TRP A 296 -15.54 -10.33 4.39
N ASN A 297 -16.60 -10.74 5.09
CA ASN A 297 -16.56 -11.89 6.00
C ASN A 297 -16.38 -13.25 5.30
N LYS A 298 -16.45 -13.30 3.97
CA LYS A 298 -16.20 -14.51 3.17
C LYS A 298 -14.77 -14.59 2.63
N LEU A 299 -13.99 -13.50 2.69
CA LEU A 299 -12.58 -13.54 2.29
C LEU A 299 -11.77 -14.33 3.32
N ILE A 300 -11.02 -15.32 2.83
CA ILE A 300 -10.20 -16.22 3.63
C ILE A 300 -8.73 -15.85 3.41
N TRP A 301 -8.10 -15.44 4.50
CA TRP A 301 -6.70 -15.03 4.57
C TRP A 301 -5.89 -16.10 5.31
N VAL A 302 -4.64 -16.25 4.90
CA VAL A 302 -3.70 -17.21 5.50
C VAL A 302 -2.34 -16.53 5.60
N MET A 303 -1.69 -16.68 6.76
CA MET A 303 -0.27 -16.35 6.90
C MET A 303 0.56 -17.54 6.41
N ARG A 304 1.35 -17.32 5.37
CA ARG A 304 2.30 -18.29 4.80
C ARG A 304 3.73 -17.92 5.18
N ARG A 305 4.63 -18.90 5.20
CA ARG A 305 6.05 -18.70 5.56
C ARG A 305 6.86 -18.05 4.44
N ASP A 306 6.52 -18.37 3.20
CA ASP A 306 7.19 -17.97 1.97
C ASP A 306 6.64 -16.64 1.41
N SER A 307 5.32 -16.49 1.45
CA SER A 307 4.56 -15.47 0.74
C SER A 307 3.84 -14.50 1.67
N GLY A 308 4.08 -14.56 2.99
CA GLY A 308 3.48 -13.63 3.93
C GLY A 308 1.95 -13.73 3.97
N LEU A 309 1.26 -12.59 3.84
CA LEU A 309 -0.20 -12.53 3.92
C LEU A 309 -0.84 -12.82 2.56
N VAL A 310 -1.63 -13.89 2.47
CA VAL A 310 -2.27 -14.32 1.21
C VAL A 310 -3.78 -14.46 1.38
N CYS A 311 -4.56 -13.86 0.48
CA CYS A 311 -5.99 -14.13 0.34
C CYS A 311 -6.21 -15.29 -0.65
N THR A 312 -6.88 -16.34 -0.19
CA THR A 312 -7.01 -17.62 -0.93
C THR A 312 -8.19 -17.68 -1.89
N ASN A 313 -9.15 -16.75 -1.78
CA ASN A 313 -10.42 -16.78 -2.53
C ASN A 313 -10.85 -15.38 -3.01
N ILE A 314 -9.89 -14.49 -3.29
CA ILE A 314 -10.16 -13.15 -3.80
C ILE A 314 -10.36 -13.16 -5.34
N PRO A 315 -11.31 -12.38 -5.88
CA PRO A 315 -11.43 -12.17 -7.31
C PRO A 315 -10.15 -11.54 -7.91
N LEU A 316 -9.73 -12.01 -9.09
CA LEU A 316 -8.49 -11.55 -9.74
C LEU A 316 -8.50 -10.07 -10.12
N LYS A 317 -9.67 -9.46 -10.38
CA LYS A 317 -9.80 -8.01 -10.61
C LYS A 317 -9.28 -7.15 -9.44
N TYR A 318 -9.14 -7.75 -8.26
CA TYR A 318 -8.60 -7.11 -7.06
C TYR A 318 -7.16 -7.52 -6.78
N ILE A 319 -6.49 -8.20 -7.71
CA ILE A 319 -5.06 -8.49 -7.64
C ILE A 319 -4.34 -7.55 -8.61
N ARG A 320 -3.51 -6.65 -8.07
CA ARG A 320 -2.64 -5.75 -8.84
C ARG A 320 -1.62 -6.58 -9.65
N SER A 321 -1.43 -6.22 -10.92
CA SER A 321 -0.33 -6.71 -11.74
C SER A 321 1.01 -6.20 -11.18
N GLU A 322 2.04 -7.04 -11.19
CA GLU A 322 3.40 -6.65 -10.74
C GLU A 322 4.06 -5.60 -11.65
N SER A 323 3.49 -5.36 -12.83
CA SER A 323 3.83 -4.26 -13.72
C SER A 323 3.09 -3.01 -13.25
N GLY A 324 3.82 -2.02 -12.74
CA GLY A 324 3.28 -0.74 -12.25
C GLY A 324 2.71 0.18 -13.35
N ASP A 325 1.82 -0.35 -14.18
CA ASP A 325 0.99 0.42 -15.10
C ASP A 325 -0.48 0.23 -14.73
N ASP A 326 -1.16 1.36 -14.51
CA ASP A 326 -2.62 1.51 -14.32
C ASP A 326 -3.43 1.15 -15.59
N ASN A 327 -2.99 0.14 -16.34
CA ASN A 327 -3.73 -0.40 -17.47
C ASN A 327 -4.08 -1.85 -17.14
N ASN A 328 -5.39 -2.06 -16.99
CA ASN A 328 -6.06 -3.35 -16.83
C ASN A 328 -5.96 -4.19 -18.13
N ASP A 329 -4.73 -4.41 -18.59
CA ASP A 329 -4.42 -5.03 -19.86
C ASP A 329 -3.27 -6.01 -19.62
N GLY A 330 -3.54 -7.32 -19.61
CA GLY A 330 -2.46 -8.31 -19.81
C GLY A 330 -2.41 -9.57 -18.93
N TYR A 331 -3.55 -10.12 -18.53
CA TYR A 331 -3.68 -11.59 -18.47
C TYR A 331 -4.77 -12.05 -19.45
N SER A 332 -4.68 -11.57 -20.70
CA SER A 332 -5.34 -12.28 -21.80
C SER A 332 -4.64 -13.63 -21.97
N PHE A 333 -5.41 -14.69 -22.20
CA PHE A 333 -4.93 -16.01 -22.59
C PHE A 333 -4.32 -16.02 -24.01
N GLU A 334 -3.85 -14.87 -24.53
CA GLU A 334 -3.06 -14.81 -25.75
C GLU A 334 -1.61 -15.14 -25.42
N TYR A 335 -1.33 -16.44 -25.30
CA TYR A 335 0.04 -16.90 -25.48
C TYR A 335 0.34 -16.84 -26.99
N ASN A 336 0.85 -15.69 -27.44
CA ASN A 336 1.28 -15.48 -28.81
C ASN A 336 2.67 -16.11 -29.00
N ASP A 337 2.69 -17.39 -29.39
CA ASP A 337 3.73 -17.96 -30.24
C ASP A 337 3.23 -19.29 -30.83
N ASN A 338 2.79 -19.27 -32.09
CA ASN A 338 2.55 -20.45 -32.96
C ASN A 338 1.74 -21.64 -32.38
N SER A 339 0.72 -21.40 -31.55
CA SER A 339 -0.21 -22.45 -31.10
C SER A 339 -1.53 -22.38 -31.86
N ASP A 340 -1.97 -23.50 -32.44
CA ASP A 340 -3.30 -23.63 -33.08
C ASP A 340 -4.38 -23.99 -32.03
N LEU A 341 -4.07 -23.89 -30.74
CA LEU A 341 -4.92 -24.39 -29.66
C LEU A 341 -5.73 -23.26 -28.99
N GLU A 342 -6.99 -23.12 -29.39
CA GLU A 342 -7.94 -22.22 -28.71
C GLU A 342 -8.36 -22.78 -27.35
N LEU A 343 -7.74 -22.30 -26.27
CA LEU A 343 -8.05 -22.67 -24.89
C LEU A 343 -9.28 -21.93 -24.32
N GLY A 344 -9.79 -20.92 -25.01
CA GLY A 344 -10.90 -20.06 -24.57
C GLY A 344 -10.47 -19.00 -23.54
N GLU A 345 -11.35 -18.03 -23.31
CA GLU A 345 -11.10 -16.89 -22.41
C GLU A 345 -11.08 -17.30 -20.92
N ARG A 346 -10.46 -16.45 -20.09
CA ARG A 346 -10.36 -16.67 -18.64
C ARG A 346 -11.73 -16.55 -18.01
N GLY A 347 -12.06 -17.50 -17.15
CA GLY A 347 -13.24 -17.41 -16.32
C GLY A 347 -13.16 -16.28 -15.29
N SER A 348 -14.32 -15.70 -14.97
CA SER A 348 -14.48 -14.61 -14.00
C SER A 348 -14.14 -15.01 -12.55
N TYR A 349 -14.23 -16.29 -12.22
CA TYR A 349 -13.90 -16.84 -10.91
C TYR A 349 -12.64 -17.72 -10.97
N SER A 350 -11.83 -17.69 -9.91
CA SER A 350 -10.58 -18.45 -9.83
C SER A 350 -10.38 -19.01 -8.43
N LYS A 351 -9.83 -20.22 -8.33
CA LYS A 351 -9.50 -20.89 -7.07
C LYS A 351 -8.11 -21.48 -7.14
N GLN A 352 -7.30 -21.15 -6.14
CA GLN A 352 -5.96 -21.67 -6.01
C GLN A 352 -5.96 -22.89 -5.09
N PHE A 353 -5.21 -23.92 -5.47
CA PHE A 353 -5.11 -25.17 -4.72
C PHE A 353 -3.69 -25.26 -4.12
N PRO A 354 -3.56 -25.29 -2.78
CA PRO A 354 -2.26 -25.35 -2.13
C PRO A 354 -1.74 -26.79 -2.12
N VAL A 355 -1.23 -27.23 -3.26
CA VAL A 355 -0.68 -28.57 -3.48
C VAL A 355 0.78 -28.48 -3.91
N SER A 356 1.61 -29.40 -3.42
CA SER A 356 3.05 -29.47 -3.68
C SER A 356 3.51 -30.91 -3.91
N ASP A 357 4.80 -31.07 -4.23
CA ASP A 357 5.51 -32.36 -4.22
C ASP A 357 4.96 -33.42 -5.19
N PHE A 358 4.42 -32.99 -6.32
CA PHE A 358 3.99 -33.87 -7.41
C PHE A 358 4.91 -33.76 -8.62
N ARG A 359 5.15 -34.90 -9.28
CA ARG A 359 5.92 -34.97 -10.55
C ARG A 359 5.11 -35.59 -11.68
N LYS A 360 3.91 -36.05 -11.36
CA LYS A 360 2.98 -36.71 -12.28
C LYS A 360 1.67 -35.94 -12.28
N VAL A 361 1.06 -35.80 -13.44
CA VAL A 361 -0.22 -35.09 -13.63
C VAL A 361 -1.20 -36.05 -14.29
N ASP A 362 -2.33 -36.29 -13.65
CA ASP A 362 -3.40 -37.15 -14.15
C ASP A 362 -4.73 -36.39 -14.11
N ILE A 363 -5.22 -35.99 -15.28
CA ILE A 363 -6.41 -35.17 -15.42
C ILE A 363 -7.43 -35.88 -16.30
N GLY A 364 -8.53 -36.29 -15.67
CA GLY A 364 -9.71 -36.85 -16.31
C GLY A 364 -10.86 -35.86 -16.35
N GLY A 365 -11.46 -35.67 -17.53
CA GLY A 365 -12.62 -34.79 -17.71
C GLY A 365 -12.53 -33.97 -18.99
N ALA A 366 -13.09 -32.75 -18.94
CA ALA A 366 -13.05 -31.80 -20.04
C ALA A 366 -12.60 -30.44 -19.51
N TYR A 367 -11.34 -30.10 -19.77
CA TYR A 367 -10.69 -28.88 -19.26
C TYR A 367 -9.81 -28.23 -20.33
N SER A 368 -9.61 -26.93 -20.19
CA SER A 368 -8.56 -26.18 -20.87
C SER A 368 -7.36 -26.06 -19.95
N ILE A 369 -6.24 -26.70 -20.27
CA ILE A 369 -5.14 -26.93 -19.35
C ILE A 369 -3.87 -26.24 -19.88
N ILE A 370 -3.19 -25.49 -19.01
CA ILE A 370 -1.83 -24.99 -19.26
C ILE A 370 -0.92 -25.60 -18.21
N ILE A 371 0.16 -26.23 -18.65
CA ILE A 371 1.21 -26.74 -17.77
C ILE A 371 2.52 -26.03 -18.13
N ARG A 372 3.16 -25.41 -17.14
CA ARG A 372 4.40 -24.65 -17.34
C ARG A 372 5.46 -24.95 -16.30
N GLN A 373 6.71 -24.83 -16.71
CA GLN A 373 7.85 -24.99 -15.82
C GLN A 373 8.00 -23.74 -14.92
N GLY A 374 8.21 -23.95 -13.63
CA GLY A 374 8.50 -22.87 -12.68
C GLY A 374 9.10 -23.40 -11.39
N ALA A 375 9.86 -22.58 -10.65
CA ALA A 375 10.59 -23.01 -9.46
C ALA A 375 9.68 -23.48 -8.30
N GLU A 376 8.41 -23.06 -8.32
CA GLU A 376 7.43 -23.33 -7.27
C GLU A 376 6.20 -24.07 -7.82
N TYR A 377 5.49 -24.76 -6.94
CA TYR A 377 4.22 -25.40 -7.27
C TYR A 377 3.07 -24.39 -7.16
N ASN A 378 2.31 -24.23 -8.24
CA ASN A 378 1.09 -23.42 -8.21
C ASN A 378 0.04 -24.06 -9.11
N VAL A 379 -1.11 -24.41 -8.55
CA VAL A 379 -2.25 -24.95 -9.29
C VAL A 379 -3.45 -24.04 -9.09
N THR A 380 -4.00 -23.56 -10.19
CA THR A 380 -5.17 -22.66 -10.21
C THR A 380 -6.21 -23.20 -11.19
N ALA A 381 -7.48 -23.11 -10.84
CA ALA A 381 -8.58 -23.33 -11.78
C ALA A 381 -9.44 -22.08 -11.93
N ASP A 382 -9.96 -21.84 -13.14
CA ASP A 382 -10.81 -20.69 -13.47
C ASP A 382 -12.05 -21.07 -14.30
N SER A 383 -13.17 -20.38 -14.08
CA SER A 383 -14.45 -20.59 -14.78
C SER A 383 -15.36 -19.37 -14.58
N ASP A 384 -16.28 -19.11 -15.52
CA ASP A 384 -17.26 -18.04 -15.38
C ASP A 384 -18.40 -18.35 -14.41
N ASN A 385 -18.44 -19.58 -13.89
CA ASN A 385 -19.43 -20.01 -12.94
C ASN A 385 -18.77 -20.48 -11.64
N GLN A 386 -19.14 -19.82 -10.55
CA GLN A 386 -18.65 -20.08 -9.21
C GLN A 386 -18.91 -21.54 -8.76
N GLU A 387 -20.07 -22.12 -9.11
CA GLU A 387 -20.40 -23.51 -8.72
C GLU A 387 -19.41 -24.52 -9.32
N ASN A 388 -19.00 -24.30 -10.58
CA ASN A 388 -18.02 -25.16 -11.24
C ASN A 388 -16.66 -25.08 -10.54
N ILE A 389 -16.27 -23.91 -10.04
CA ILE A 389 -15.03 -23.71 -9.28
C ILE A 389 -15.09 -24.38 -7.91
N ASP A 390 -16.23 -24.28 -7.23
CA ASP A 390 -16.41 -24.86 -5.91
C ASP A 390 -16.40 -26.39 -5.96
N ASP A 391 -16.93 -26.99 -7.02
CA ASP A 391 -16.97 -28.43 -7.25
C ASP A 391 -15.62 -29.04 -7.66
N ILE A 392 -14.65 -28.24 -8.11
CA ILE A 392 -13.30 -28.72 -8.42
C ILE A 392 -12.53 -29.01 -7.13
N LYS A 393 -12.00 -30.22 -7.06
CA LYS A 393 -11.07 -30.69 -6.03
C LYS A 393 -9.76 -31.11 -6.70
N VAL A 394 -8.67 -30.51 -6.25
CA VAL A 394 -7.32 -30.90 -6.67
C VAL A 394 -6.64 -31.57 -5.48
N VAL A 395 -6.16 -32.79 -5.68
CA VAL A 395 -5.49 -33.58 -4.64
C VAL A 395 -4.20 -34.17 -5.19
N VAL A 396 -3.21 -34.36 -4.33
CA VAL A 396 -1.98 -35.08 -4.67
C VAL A 396 -2.00 -36.42 -3.93
N GLU A 397 -2.00 -37.52 -4.69
CA GLU A 397 -2.01 -38.89 -4.18
C GLU A 397 -0.79 -39.61 -4.78
N ASP A 398 0.13 -40.12 -3.95
CA ASP A 398 1.36 -40.80 -4.38
C ASP A 398 2.24 -40.01 -5.38
N GLY A 399 2.33 -38.70 -5.19
CA GLY A 399 3.09 -37.78 -6.07
C GLY A 399 2.41 -37.51 -7.42
N VAL A 400 1.14 -37.90 -7.57
CA VAL A 400 0.29 -37.64 -8.73
C VAL A 400 -0.72 -36.56 -8.40
N LEU A 401 -0.68 -35.45 -9.14
CA LEU A 401 -1.72 -34.43 -9.12
C LEU A 401 -2.96 -34.95 -9.83
N ARG A 402 -4.09 -35.00 -9.14
CA ARG A 402 -5.39 -35.43 -9.65
C ARG A 402 -6.43 -34.33 -9.54
N VAL A 403 -7.13 -34.07 -10.63
CA VAL A 403 -8.29 -33.16 -10.66
C VAL A 403 -9.56 -34.00 -10.62
N LYS A 404 -10.36 -33.85 -9.56
CA LYS A 404 -11.61 -34.56 -9.32
C LYS A 404 -12.76 -33.53 -9.25
N ARG A 405 -13.97 -33.91 -9.68
CA ARG A 405 -15.20 -33.15 -9.36
C ARG A 405 -15.89 -33.77 -8.15
N ALA A 406 -16.50 -32.93 -7.33
CA ALA A 406 -17.24 -33.37 -6.14
C ALA A 406 -18.59 -34.04 -6.46
N ARG A 407 -19.21 -33.71 -7.60
CA ARG A 407 -20.47 -34.30 -8.07
C ARG A 407 -20.22 -35.27 -9.23
N ASP A 408 -20.96 -36.38 -9.24
CA ASP A 408 -21.00 -37.30 -10.37
C ASP A 408 -21.60 -36.61 -11.60
N ILE A 409 -21.01 -36.86 -12.77
CA ILE A 409 -21.47 -36.28 -14.04
C ILE A 409 -22.81 -36.97 -14.41
N ASN A 410 -23.93 -36.26 -14.24
CA ASN A 410 -25.20 -36.68 -14.82
C ASN A 410 -25.17 -36.44 -16.33
N LEU A 411 -25.14 -37.52 -17.11
CA LEU A 411 -25.12 -37.52 -18.58
C LEU A 411 -26.39 -36.95 -19.25
N PHE A 412 -27.39 -36.55 -18.46
CA PHE A 412 -28.70 -36.07 -18.92
C PHE A 412 -29.01 -34.63 -18.48
N ASP A 413 -28.04 -33.92 -17.89
CA ASP A 413 -28.26 -32.51 -17.52
C ASP A 413 -28.02 -31.59 -18.72
N HIS A 414 -29.00 -30.73 -19.01
CA HIS A 414 -29.01 -29.78 -20.12
C HIS A 414 -28.22 -28.49 -19.80
N GLN A 415 -27.40 -28.49 -18.75
CA GLN A 415 -26.53 -27.35 -18.45
C GLN A 415 -25.47 -27.22 -19.54
N GLU A 416 -25.37 -26.02 -20.12
CA GLU A 416 -24.30 -25.67 -21.05
C GLU A 416 -22.95 -25.94 -20.38
N TRP A 417 -22.14 -26.83 -20.98
CA TRP A 417 -20.82 -27.16 -20.44
C TRP A 417 -19.92 -25.92 -20.55
N GLN A 418 -19.79 -25.19 -19.45
CA GLN A 418 -18.95 -24.02 -19.37
C GLN A 418 -17.48 -24.40 -19.25
N ARG A 419 -16.61 -23.59 -19.85
CA ARG A 419 -15.16 -23.79 -19.82
C ARG A 419 -14.67 -23.79 -18.37
N VAL A 420 -13.81 -24.76 -18.06
CA VAL A 420 -12.98 -24.76 -16.86
C VAL A 420 -11.52 -24.74 -17.30
N GLY A 421 -10.83 -23.65 -16.98
CA GLY A 421 -9.40 -23.47 -17.14
C GLY A 421 -8.63 -24.05 -15.97
N ILE A 422 -7.49 -24.69 -16.22
CA ILE A 422 -6.57 -25.18 -15.19
C ILE A 422 -5.15 -24.76 -15.57
N VAL A 423 -4.46 -24.06 -14.68
CA VAL A 423 -3.06 -23.67 -14.83
C VAL A 423 -2.23 -24.37 -13.78
N ILE A 424 -1.23 -25.13 -14.21
CA ILE A 424 -0.30 -25.90 -13.37
C ILE A 424 1.11 -25.37 -13.61
N THR A 425 1.73 -24.86 -12.56
CA THR A 425 3.16 -24.49 -12.54
C THR A 425 3.88 -25.50 -11.67
N MET A 426 4.96 -26.11 -12.18
CA MET A 426 5.74 -27.10 -11.45
C MET A 426 7.22 -27.14 -11.90
N PRO A 427 8.17 -27.56 -11.04
CA PRO A 427 9.60 -27.57 -11.39
C PRO A 427 9.99 -28.57 -12.47
N THR A 428 9.38 -29.76 -12.45
CA THR A 428 9.69 -30.87 -13.35
C THR A 428 8.46 -31.76 -13.54
N ILE A 429 8.38 -32.46 -14.67
CA ILE A 429 7.28 -33.37 -15.00
C ILE A 429 7.83 -34.69 -15.56
N GLU A 430 7.39 -35.81 -14.96
CA GLU A 430 7.81 -37.18 -15.33
C GLU A 430 6.68 -37.96 -16.04
N ASN A 431 5.43 -37.63 -15.76
CA ASN A 431 4.26 -38.27 -16.35
C ASN A 431 3.10 -37.27 -16.54
N LEU A 432 2.48 -37.29 -17.71
CA LEU A 432 1.25 -36.57 -18.04
C LEU A 432 0.23 -37.54 -18.60
N SER A 433 -0.85 -37.79 -17.88
CA SER A 433 -1.99 -38.59 -18.33
C SER A 433 -3.23 -37.71 -18.48
N LEU A 434 -3.82 -37.73 -19.67
CA LEU A 434 -5.00 -36.96 -20.04
C LEU A 434 -6.08 -37.91 -20.55
N SER A 435 -7.24 -37.88 -19.89
CA SER A 435 -8.40 -38.68 -20.28
C SER A 435 -9.66 -37.82 -20.40
N GLY A 436 -10.50 -38.12 -21.39
CA GLY A 436 -11.73 -37.36 -21.67
C GLY A 436 -11.58 -36.42 -22.87
N ALA A 437 -11.95 -35.14 -22.71
CA ALA A 437 -11.99 -34.13 -23.77
C ALA A 437 -11.21 -32.88 -23.34
N ASN A 438 -9.89 -33.03 -23.23
CA ASN A 438 -9.01 -31.96 -22.76
C ASN A 438 -8.39 -31.19 -23.93
N LYS A 439 -8.24 -29.88 -23.75
CA LYS A 439 -7.34 -29.04 -24.56
C LYS A 439 -6.14 -28.68 -23.70
N THR A 440 -4.95 -29.15 -24.04
CA THR A 440 -3.76 -28.99 -23.17
C THR A 440 -2.61 -28.33 -23.90
N LEU A 441 -2.06 -27.27 -23.31
CA LEU A 441 -0.79 -26.67 -23.72
C LEU A 441 0.26 -26.92 -22.64
N VAL A 442 1.30 -27.68 -22.98
CA VAL A 442 2.51 -27.78 -22.16
C VAL A 442 3.54 -26.82 -22.75
N THR A 443 3.85 -25.76 -22.01
CA THR A 443 4.86 -24.78 -22.41
C THR A 443 6.27 -25.38 -22.31
N GLU A 444 7.28 -24.58 -22.61
CA GLU A 444 8.69 -25.02 -22.58
C GLU A 444 9.09 -25.64 -21.22
N PHE A 445 9.36 -26.95 -21.23
CA PHE A 445 10.03 -27.68 -20.14
C PHE A 445 11.42 -28.11 -20.57
N LYS A 446 12.44 -27.73 -19.79
CA LYS A 446 13.85 -28.05 -20.02
C LYS A 446 14.36 -29.11 -19.05
N ASP A 447 15.46 -29.76 -19.47
CA ASP A 447 16.28 -30.66 -18.66
C ASP A 447 15.50 -31.88 -18.10
N LEU A 448 14.55 -32.41 -18.87
CA LEU A 448 13.78 -33.59 -18.47
C LEU A 448 14.53 -34.88 -18.81
N GLN A 449 14.85 -35.71 -17.83
CA GLN A 449 15.46 -37.03 -18.09
C GLN A 449 14.50 -37.99 -18.80
N LYS A 450 13.23 -37.99 -18.37
CA LYS A 450 12.20 -38.86 -18.93
C LYS A 450 10.84 -38.21 -18.80
N LEU A 451 10.06 -38.27 -19.87
CA LEU A 451 8.66 -37.85 -19.90
C LEU A 451 7.79 -38.94 -20.54
N ASN A 452 6.77 -39.39 -19.81
CA ASN A 452 5.72 -40.24 -20.35
C ASN A 452 4.43 -39.45 -20.53
N VAL A 453 3.87 -39.45 -21.73
CA VAL A 453 2.64 -38.74 -22.08
C VAL A 453 1.61 -39.74 -22.55
N GLU A 454 0.44 -39.75 -21.93
CA GLU A 454 -0.70 -40.56 -22.33
C GLU A 454 -1.89 -39.65 -22.61
N VAL A 455 -2.42 -39.72 -23.83
CA VAL A 455 -3.56 -38.91 -24.27
C VAL A 455 -4.64 -39.83 -24.82
N SER A 456 -5.81 -39.81 -24.20
CA SER A 456 -6.94 -40.66 -24.56
C SER A 456 -8.26 -39.88 -24.63
N GLY A 457 -9.25 -40.45 -25.33
CA GLY A 457 -10.58 -39.84 -25.53
C GLY A 457 -10.66 -38.97 -26.78
N ALA A 458 -11.02 -37.70 -26.62
CA ALA A 458 -11.16 -36.69 -27.67
C ALA A 458 -10.36 -35.43 -27.29
N SER A 459 -9.08 -35.61 -26.98
CA SER A 459 -8.21 -34.54 -26.47
C SER A 459 -7.34 -33.94 -27.56
N LYS A 460 -7.05 -32.64 -27.47
CA LYS A 460 -6.08 -31.92 -28.32
C LYS A 460 -4.95 -31.39 -27.44
N SER A 461 -3.71 -31.79 -27.70
CA SER A 461 -2.56 -31.42 -26.87
C SER A 461 -1.41 -30.86 -27.69
N GLU A 462 -0.77 -29.81 -27.20
CA GLU A 462 0.47 -29.27 -27.75
C GLU A 462 1.54 -29.30 -26.66
N LEU A 463 2.69 -29.91 -26.96
CA LEU A 463 3.76 -30.12 -25.99
C LEU A 463 5.08 -29.56 -26.51
N ASN A 464 5.66 -28.59 -25.81
CA ASN A 464 7.00 -28.06 -26.07
C ASN A 464 7.98 -28.52 -24.99
N VAL A 465 8.77 -29.56 -25.27
CA VAL A 465 9.61 -30.22 -24.26
C VAL A 465 11.01 -30.54 -24.78
N PHE A 466 11.99 -30.46 -23.88
CA PHE A 466 13.39 -30.80 -24.14
C PHE A 466 13.79 -31.94 -23.19
N THR A 467 13.91 -33.16 -23.71
CA THR A 467 14.06 -34.37 -22.89
C THR A 467 15.02 -35.42 -23.46
N ASP A 468 15.63 -36.24 -22.60
CA ASP A 468 16.42 -37.39 -23.06
C ASP A 468 15.53 -38.53 -23.56
N GLN A 469 14.48 -38.91 -22.82
CA GLN A 469 13.56 -40.00 -23.17
C GLN A 469 12.10 -39.54 -23.19
N LEU A 470 11.50 -39.50 -24.37
CA LEU A 470 10.08 -39.21 -24.55
C LEU A 470 9.31 -40.49 -24.88
N THR A 471 8.23 -40.78 -24.16
CA THR A 471 7.25 -41.81 -24.55
C THR A 471 5.89 -41.16 -24.70
N VAL A 472 5.26 -41.28 -25.87
CA VAL A 472 3.92 -40.72 -26.14
C VAL A 472 2.99 -41.83 -26.60
N ASN A 473 1.94 -42.07 -25.82
CA ASN A 473 0.84 -42.97 -26.14
C ASN A 473 -0.39 -42.13 -26.45
N ILE A 474 -0.85 -42.15 -27.69
CA ILE A 474 -2.06 -41.43 -28.11
C ILE A 474 -3.12 -42.39 -28.62
N SER A 475 -4.34 -42.27 -28.06
CA SER A 475 -5.47 -43.12 -28.42
C SER A 475 -6.80 -42.38 -28.56
N GLY A 476 -7.79 -43.07 -29.13
CA GLY A 476 -9.13 -42.52 -29.35
C GLY A 476 -9.19 -41.59 -30.57
N ALA A 477 -9.92 -40.49 -30.45
CA ALA A 477 -10.07 -39.41 -31.44
C ALA A 477 -9.20 -38.19 -31.08
N SER A 478 -7.99 -38.44 -30.58
CA SER A 478 -7.11 -37.41 -30.03
C SER A 478 -6.12 -36.86 -31.07
N LYS A 479 -5.67 -35.62 -30.87
CA LYS A 479 -4.59 -34.98 -31.64
C LYS A 479 -3.49 -34.50 -30.71
N ALA A 480 -2.23 -34.83 -30.99
CA ALA A 480 -1.09 -34.28 -30.27
C ALA A 480 -0.06 -33.65 -31.23
N THR A 481 0.45 -32.49 -30.86
CA THR A 481 1.55 -31.80 -31.54
C THR A 481 2.75 -31.72 -30.61
N LEU A 482 3.91 -32.19 -31.05
CA LEU A 482 5.16 -32.20 -30.30
C LEU A 482 6.14 -31.17 -30.90
N ARG A 483 6.77 -30.38 -30.03
CA ARG A 483 7.78 -29.35 -30.32
C ARG A 483 8.96 -29.53 -29.37
N GLY A 484 10.13 -28.97 -29.72
CA GLY A 484 11.34 -29.01 -28.88
C GLY A 484 12.34 -30.08 -29.32
N SER A 485 12.93 -30.82 -28.39
CA SER A 485 13.92 -31.87 -28.70
C SER A 485 13.83 -33.12 -27.84
N ALA A 486 14.12 -34.29 -28.44
CA ALA A 486 14.26 -35.55 -27.75
C ALA A 486 15.42 -36.42 -28.27
N ARG A 487 16.23 -36.98 -27.37
CA ARG A 487 17.30 -37.91 -27.77
C ARG A 487 16.75 -39.28 -28.19
N SER A 488 15.76 -39.79 -27.47
CA SER A 488 15.03 -41.02 -27.83
C SER A 488 13.53 -40.81 -27.64
N ALA A 489 12.74 -41.12 -28.67
CA ALA A 489 11.29 -41.01 -28.65
C ALA A 489 10.63 -42.36 -28.98
N LYS A 490 9.70 -42.79 -28.13
CA LYS A 490 8.78 -43.89 -28.44
C LYS A 490 7.38 -43.33 -28.65
N LEU A 491 6.83 -43.51 -29.85
CA LEU A 491 5.57 -42.90 -30.28
C LEU A 491 4.56 -43.98 -30.68
N ASP A 492 3.58 -44.23 -29.81
CA ASP A 492 2.56 -45.25 -29.99
C ASP A 492 1.20 -44.57 -30.27
N ALA A 493 0.67 -44.75 -31.48
CA ALA A 493 -0.54 -44.10 -31.98
C ALA A 493 -1.62 -45.11 -32.40
N HIS A 494 -2.65 -45.27 -31.57
CA HIS A 494 -3.69 -46.30 -31.70
C HIS A 494 -5.10 -45.71 -31.88
N GLY A 495 -5.85 -46.16 -32.90
CA GLY A 495 -7.23 -45.72 -33.12
C GLY A 495 -7.35 -44.64 -34.20
N ALA A 496 -8.20 -43.63 -34.01
CA ALA A 496 -8.47 -42.56 -34.97
C ALA A 496 -7.78 -41.24 -34.55
N CYS A 497 -6.48 -41.32 -34.29
CA CYS A 497 -5.69 -40.23 -33.72
C CYS A 497 -4.67 -39.64 -34.70
N LYS A 498 -4.21 -38.42 -34.42
CA LYS A 498 -3.15 -37.75 -35.19
C LYS A 498 -2.02 -37.29 -34.26
N LEU A 499 -0.79 -37.69 -34.55
CA LEU A 499 0.42 -37.25 -33.88
C LEU A 499 1.29 -36.47 -34.87
N THR A 500 1.64 -35.24 -34.55
CA THR A 500 2.52 -34.39 -35.37
C THR A 500 3.73 -33.99 -34.57
N ALA A 501 4.92 -34.35 -35.03
CA ALA A 501 6.22 -34.01 -34.43
C ALA A 501 7.18 -33.43 -35.49
N THR A 502 6.65 -32.71 -36.48
CA THR A 502 7.42 -32.07 -37.56
C THR A 502 8.27 -30.91 -37.06
N GLU A 503 7.92 -30.34 -35.91
CA GLU A 503 8.63 -29.23 -35.26
C GLU A 503 9.46 -29.69 -34.05
N MET A 504 9.63 -31.01 -33.90
CA MET A 504 10.46 -31.60 -32.85
C MET A 504 11.73 -32.19 -33.48
N THR A 505 12.87 -31.96 -32.84
CA THR A 505 14.15 -32.58 -33.23
C THR A 505 14.31 -33.90 -32.49
N ILE A 506 14.41 -35.02 -33.22
CA ILE A 506 14.51 -36.36 -32.63
C ILE A 506 15.74 -37.09 -33.20
N GLU A 507 16.60 -37.65 -32.34
CA GLU A 507 17.76 -38.45 -32.80
C GLU A 507 17.41 -39.91 -33.09
N ASN A 508 16.67 -40.55 -32.18
CA ASN A 508 16.25 -41.96 -32.28
C ASN A 508 14.75 -42.07 -32.04
N ALA A 509 14.01 -42.71 -32.94
CA ALA A 509 12.58 -42.89 -32.81
C ALA A 509 12.14 -44.35 -33.04
N ASP A 510 11.24 -44.84 -32.20
CA ASP A 510 10.46 -46.05 -32.41
C ASP A 510 8.98 -45.68 -32.50
N VAL A 511 8.34 -45.95 -33.65
CA VAL A 511 7.01 -45.44 -33.97
C VAL A 511 6.07 -46.58 -34.34
N ASN A 512 5.05 -46.80 -33.51
CA ASN A 512 4.00 -47.78 -33.78
C ASN A 512 2.68 -47.08 -34.07
N ALA A 513 2.16 -47.26 -35.28
CA ALA A 513 0.85 -46.73 -35.67
C ALA A 513 -0.10 -47.89 -36.00
N SER A 514 -1.30 -47.88 -35.43
CA SER A 514 -2.32 -48.89 -35.71
C SER A 514 -3.73 -48.30 -35.79
N GLY A 515 -4.58 -48.86 -36.64
CA GLY A 515 -5.97 -48.43 -36.80
C GLY A 515 -6.11 -47.42 -37.93
N ALA A 516 -6.72 -46.27 -37.66
CA ALA A 516 -6.88 -45.16 -38.62
C ALA A 516 -6.03 -43.94 -38.18
N SER A 517 -4.82 -44.20 -37.68
CA SER A 517 -3.95 -43.17 -37.10
C SER A 517 -2.99 -42.55 -38.12
N LYS A 518 -2.60 -41.30 -37.88
CA LYS A 518 -1.62 -40.58 -38.70
C LYS A 518 -0.49 -40.04 -37.84
N VAL A 519 0.75 -40.39 -38.15
CA VAL A 519 1.96 -39.86 -37.52
C VAL A 519 2.77 -39.07 -38.55
N GLU A 520 3.10 -37.82 -38.23
CA GLU A 520 3.91 -36.93 -39.07
C GLU A 520 5.18 -36.54 -38.29
N LEU A 521 6.36 -36.77 -38.85
CA LEU A 521 7.66 -36.55 -38.20
C LEU A 521 8.55 -35.66 -39.07
N SER A 522 9.51 -34.98 -38.43
CA SER A 522 10.67 -34.39 -39.09
C SER A 522 11.66 -35.48 -39.53
N HIS A 523 12.78 -35.09 -40.15
CA HIS A 523 13.87 -36.02 -40.44
C HIS A 523 14.48 -36.60 -39.15
N VAL A 524 14.44 -37.93 -38.99
CA VAL A 524 15.00 -38.65 -37.84
C VAL A 524 16.12 -39.60 -38.32
N PRO A 525 17.36 -39.48 -37.82
CA PRO A 525 18.48 -40.32 -38.24
C PRO A 525 18.26 -41.83 -38.03
N ASN A 526 17.80 -42.22 -36.84
CA ASN A 526 17.58 -43.62 -36.47
C ASN A 526 16.10 -43.89 -36.20
N LEU A 527 15.35 -44.22 -37.25
CA LEU A 527 13.91 -44.47 -37.16
C LEU A 527 13.57 -45.95 -37.36
N THR A 528 12.92 -46.54 -36.35
CA THR A 528 12.16 -47.79 -36.48
C THR A 528 10.67 -47.46 -36.57
N ARG A 529 9.96 -48.08 -37.51
CA ARG A 529 8.53 -47.78 -37.71
C ARG A 529 7.73 -49.03 -38.03
N HIS A 530 6.57 -49.14 -37.41
CA HIS A 530 5.57 -50.18 -37.66
C HIS A 530 4.21 -49.54 -37.88
N ALA A 531 3.58 -49.85 -39.02
CA ALA A 531 2.26 -49.35 -39.37
C ALA A 531 1.34 -50.54 -39.67
N SER A 532 0.12 -50.52 -39.13
CA SER A 532 -0.88 -51.58 -39.31
C SER A 532 -2.31 -51.03 -39.46
N GLY A 533 -3.13 -51.68 -40.29
CA GLY A 533 -4.46 -51.20 -40.64
C GLY A 533 -4.43 -50.06 -41.67
N ALA A 534 -5.24 -49.03 -41.46
CA ALA A 534 -5.32 -47.83 -42.30
C ALA A 534 -4.37 -46.70 -41.84
N SER A 535 -3.36 -47.01 -41.02
CA SER A 535 -2.44 -46.03 -40.44
C SER A 535 -1.43 -45.48 -41.45
N LYS A 536 -0.98 -44.23 -41.27
CA LYS A 536 0.07 -43.59 -42.10
C LYS A 536 1.16 -42.98 -41.23
N ILE A 537 2.42 -43.23 -41.59
CA ILE A 537 3.60 -42.60 -40.99
C ILE A 537 4.34 -41.83 -42.09
N ASN A 538 4.35 -40.50 -41.98
CA ASN A 538 4.97 -39.60 -42.96
C ASN A 538 6.18 -38.88 -42.34
N MET A 539 7.21 -38.65 -43.16
CA MET A 539 8.36 -37.83 -42.82
C MET A 539 8.43 -36.64 -43.77
N GLN A 540 8.75 -35.45 -43.24
CA GLN A 540 9.00 -34.23 -44.01
C GLN A 540 10.49 -33.99 -44.26
#